data_AF-A0AAW2WRJ9-F1
#
_entry.id   AF-A0AAW2WRJ9-F1
#
_cell.length_a   1.000
_cell.length_b   1.000
_cell.length_c   1.000
_cell.angle_alpha   90.00
_cell.angle_beta   90.00
_cell.angle_gamma   90.00
#
_symmetry.space_group_name_H-M   'P 1'
#
loop_
_entity.id
_entity.type
_entity.pdbx_description
1 polymer ?
#
loop_
_entity_poly.entity_id
_entity_poly.type
_entity_poly.pdbx_seq_one_letter_code
_entity_poly.pdbx_strand_id
1 'polypeptide(L)'
;MERMADEAWALGQKAWEDANKYDEKEIDMTTILEGKPESCPSWVSMSGEELANRDFMMFLPCGLAAGSSITVIGTPRYAHQEYVPQLAKVRAEDALVLVSQFMVELQGLKVVNGEDPPKILHLNPRLRGDWSHQQVIEHNTCYRMQWGRAQRCDGLPSRSDDDMLGFCTGRCDRIGNKR
;
A
#
# COMPACT_ATOMS: atom_id res chain seq x y z
N MET A 1 -1.40 -27.77 -29.20
CA MET A 1 -2.25 -26.65 -28.75
C MET A 1 -3.72 -27.05 -28.83
N GLU A 2 -4.15 -27.63 -29.96
CA GLU A 2 -5.51 -28.18 -30.16
C GLU A 2 -5.92 -29.21 -29.08
N ARG A 3 -5.06 -30.17 -28.74
CA ARG A 3 -5.36 -31.16 -27.69
C ARG A 3 -5.70 -30.57 -26.31
N MET A 4 -5.09 -29.44 -25.94
CA MET A 4 -5.41 -28.76 -24.68
C MET A 4 -6.76 -28.03 -24.76
N ALA A 5 -7.11 -27.52 -25.94
CA ALA A 5 -8.41 -26.88 -26.15
C ALA A 5 -9.54 -27.92 -26.10
N ASP A 6 -9.32 -29.10 -26.67
CA ASP A 6 -10.28 -30.22 -26.62
C ASP A 6 -10.47 -30.76 -25.21
N GLU A 7 -9.37 -30.91 -24.45
CA GLU A 7 -9.40 -31.32 -23.04
C GLU A 7 -10.15 -30.28 -22.18
N ALA A 8 -9.90 -28.99 -22.39
CA ALA A 8 -10.60 -27.91 -21.68
C ALA A 8 -12.11 -27.88 -22.03
N TRP A 9 -12.46 -28.11 -23.29
CA TRP A 9 -13.85 -28.14 -23.75
C TRP A 9 -14.62 -29.31 -23.12
N ALA A 10 -14.03 -30.50 -23.09
CA ALA A 10 -14.63 -31.68 -22.48
C ALA A 10 -14.82 -31.52 -20.96
N LEU A 11 -13.84 -30.93 -20.27
CA LEU A 11 -13.94 -30.64 -18.84
C LEU A 11 -15.03 -29.60 -18.54
N GLY A 12 -15.12 -28.54 -19.35
CA GLY A 12 -16.15 -27.52 -19.21
C GLY A 12 -17.56 -28.07 -19.43
N GLN A 13 -17.75 -28.90 -20.47
CA GLN A 13 -19.04 -29.52 -20.77
C GLN A 13 -19.50 -30.45 -19.65
N LYS A 14 -18.57 -31.26 -19.10
CA LYS A 14 -18.86 -32.14 -17.96
C LYS A 14 -19.26 -31.34 -16.72
N ALA A 15 -18.52 -30.27 -16.39
CA ALA A 15 -18.85 -29.42 -15.25
C ALA A 15 -20.22 -28.74 -15.40
N TRP A 16 -20.61 -28.37 -16.62
CA TRP A 16 -21.92 -27.78 -16.92
C TRP A 16 -23.07 -28.79 -16.75
N GLU A 17 -22.87 -30.04 -17.17
CA GLU A 17 -23.83 -31.12 -16.96
C GLU A 17 -24.00 -31.47 -15.48
N ASP A 18 -22.91 -31.43 -14.70
CA ASP A 18 -22.93 -31.67 -13.26
C ASP A 18 -23.67 -30.53 -12.52
N ALA A 19 -23.51 -29.29 -12.95
CA ALA A 19 -24.25 -28.15 -12.42
C ALA A 19 -25.76 -28.23 -12.72
N ASN A 20 -26.14 -28.66 -13.93
CA ASN A 20 -27.55 -28.80 -14.31
C ASN A 20 -28.26 -29.98 -13.64
N LYS A 21 -27.52 -30.99 -13.15
CA LYS A 21 -28.06 -32.11 -12.38
C LYS A 21 -28.18 -31.80 -10.88
N TYR A 22 -27.71 -30.63 -10.45
CA TYR A 22 -27.86 -30.20 -9.07
C TYR A 22 -29.33 -29.85 -8.80
N ASP A 23 -30.00 -30.72 -8.05
CA ASP A 23 -31.38 -30.56 -7.64
C ASP A 23 -31.42 -29.51 -6.51
N GLU A 24 -32.14 -28.42 -6.71
CA GLU A 24 -32.40 -27.37 -5.71
C GLU A 24 -33.30 -27.92 -4.58
N LYS A 25 -32.81 -28.92 -3.84
CA LYS A 25 -33.30 -29.11 -2.48
C LYS A 25 -32.78 -27.92 -1.70
N GLU A 26 -33.71 -27.04 -1.30
CA GLU A 26 -33.47 -25.85 -0.49
C GLU A 26 -32.23 -26.05 0.37
N ILE A 27 -31.12 -25.50 -0.12
CA ILE A 27 -29.98 -25.21 0.72
C ILE A 27 -30.57 -24.18 1.66
N ASP A 28 -30.93 -24.61 2.86
CA ASP A 28 -31.33 -23.73 3.94
C ASP A 28 -30.20 -22.72 4.10
N MET A 29 -30.36 -21.55 3.47
CA MET A 29 -29.37 -20.49 3.40
C MET A 29 -28.97 -20.01 4.80
N THR A 30 -29.70 -20.41 5.85
CA THR A 30 -29.34 -20.14 7.23
C THR A 30 -28.08 -20.88 7.69
N THR A 31 -27.76 -22.06 7.14
CA THR A 31 -26.60 -22.85 7.60
C THR A 31 -25.27 -22.51 6.91
N ILE A 32 -25.29 -21.89 5.72
CA ILE A 32 -24.07 -21.32 5.10
C ILE A 32 -23.74 -19.93 5.69
N LEU A 33 -24.72 -19.29 6.35
CA LEU A 33 -24.56 -18.03 7.07
C LEU A 33 -24.13 -18.21 8.56
N GLU A 34 -23.70 -19.41 8.97
CA GLU A 34 -23.03 -19.62 10.27
C GLU A 34 -21.51 -19.36 10.24
N GLY A 35 -21.00 -18.71 9.20
CA GLY A 35 -19.88 -17.80 9.39
C GLY A 35 -20.42 -16.56 10.10
N LYS A 36 -20.33 -16.50 11.44
CA LYS A 36 -20.67 -15.33 12.27
C LYS A 36 -20.34 -14.07 11.46
N PRO A 37 -21.32 -13.21 11.08
CA PRO A 37 -21.05 -12.07 10.20
C PRO A 37 -19.91 -11.31 10.84
N GLU A 38 -18.75 -11.27 10.17
CA GLU A 38 -17.59 -10.60 10.71
C GLU A 38 -18.05 -9.17 11.00
N SER A 39 -18.13 -8.85 12.28
CA SER A 39 -18.56 -7.54 12.73
C SER A 39 -17.49 -6.57 12.30
N CYS A 40 -17.69 -5.89 11.16
CA CYS A 40 -16.80 -4.84 10.69
C CYS A 40 -16.81 -3.69 11.70
N PRO A 41 -15.73 -3.49 12.46
CA PRO A 41 -15.69 -2.41 13.43
C PRO A 41 -15.67 -1.08 12.69
N SER A 42 -16.34 -0.05 13.22
CA SER A 42 -16.33 1.29 12.64
C SER A 42 -14.98 2.00 12.76
N TRP A 43 -14.11 1.53 13.66
CA TRP A 43 -12.75 2.02 13.85
C TRP A 43 -11.88 0.91 14.45
N VAL A 44 -10.57 1.01 14.20
CA VAL A 44 -9.55 0.15 14.80
C VAL A 44 -8.36 1.01 15.22
N SER A 45 -7.66 0.62 16.30
CA SER A 45 -6.41 1.24 16.71
C SER A 45 -5.40 0.20 17.19
N MET A 46 -4.14 0.60 17.23
CA MET A 46 -3.04 -0.22 17.71
C MET A 46 -2.00 0.69 18.38
N SER A 47 -1.47 0.27 19.51
CA SER A 47 -0.37 0.96 20.18
C SER A 47 0.95 0.76 19.42
N GLY A 48 1.95 1.60 19.71
CA GLY A 48 3.28 1.45 19.10
C GLY A 48 3.98 0.14 19.47
N GLU A 49 3.74 -0.39 20.68
CA GLU A 49 4.30 -1.67 21.13
C GLU A 49 3.67 -2.85 20.38
N GLU A 50 2.34 -2.88 20.27
CA GLU A 50 1.63 -3.91 19.51
C GLU A 50 2.02 -3.90 18.03
N LEU A 51 2.21 -2.71 17.46
CA LEU A 51 2.64 -2.54 16.07
C LEU A 51 4.07 -3.06 15.86
N ALA A 52 4.99 -2.76 16.78
CA ALA A 52 6.36 -3.26 16.75
C ALA A 52 6.43 -4.79 16.86
N ASN A 53 5.56 -5.40 17.68
CA ASN A 53 5.45 -6.85 17.84
C ASN A 53 4.85 -7.56 16.61
N ARG A 54 4.29 -6.82 15.64
CA ARG A 54 3.68 -7.33 14.41
C ARG A 54 4.43 -6.88 13.16
N ASP A 55 5.75 -6.74 13.25
CA ASP A 55 6.61 -6.32 12.13
C ASP A 55 6.17 -5.00 11.48
N PHE A 56 5.61 -4.08 12.28
CA PHE A 56 5.06 -2.81 11.85
C PHE A 56 3.88 -2.91 10.86
N MET A 57 3.10 -3.99 10.93
CA MET A 57 1.91 -4.19 10.11
C MET A 57 0.62 -4.16 10.93
N MET A 58 -0.38 -3.43 10.39
CA MET A 58 -1.74 -3.37 10.92
C MET A 58 -2.73 -3.83 9.85
N PHE A 59 -3.63 -4.74 10.20
CA PHE A 59 -4.71 -5.20 9.33
C PHE A 59 -5.94 -4.31 9.49
N LEU A 60 -6.55 -3.92 8.37
CA LEU A 60 -7.79 -3.15 8.33
C LEU A 60 -8.95 -4.09 7.97
N PRO A 61 -9.74 -4.55 8.95
CA PRO A 61 -10.86 -5.44 8.68
C PRO A 61 -11.88 -4.75 7.79
N CYS A 62 -12.40 -5.46 6.80
CA CYS A 62 -13.39 -4.97 5.84
C CYS A 62 -12.94 -3.83 4.91
N GLY A 63 -11.65 -3.47 4.95
CA GLY A 63 -11.06 -2.46 4.07
C GLY A 63 -11.46 -1.02 4.43
N LEU A 64 -11.35 -0.12 3.46
CA LEU A 64 -11.63 1.30 3.61
C LEU A 64 -12.78 1.71 2.70
N ALA A 65 -13.65 2.57 3.21
CA ALA A 65 -14.73 3.19 2.43
C ALA A 65 -14.41 4.66 2.16
N ALA A 66 -15.16 5.29 1.24
CA ALA A 66 -15.06 6.72 1.01
C ALA A 66 -15.37 7.49 2.31
N GLY A 67 -14.48 8.43 2.67
CA GLY A 67 -14.59 9.18 3.93
C GLY A 67 -13.89 8.54 5.13
N SER A 68 -13.33 7.33 5.00
CA SER A 68 -12.45 6.76 6.03
C SER A 68 -11.16 7.59 6.19
N SER A 69 -10.63 7.63 7.41
CA SER A 69 -9.37 8.32 7.74
C SER A 69 -8.41 7.38 8.46
N ILE A 70 -7.13 7.44 8.09
CA ILE A 70 -6.05 6.74 8.79
C ILE A 70 -5.17 7.79 9.48
N THR A 71 -4.88 7.57 10.76
CA THR A 71 -4.02 8.46 11.55
C THR A 71 -2.83 7.66 12.07
N VAL A 72 -1.62 8.13 11.77
CA VAL A 72 -0.37 7.56 12.28
C VAL A 72 0.32 8.61 13.14
N ILE A 73 0.66 8.25 14.38
CA ILE A 73 1.34 9.13 15.33
C ILE A 73 2.66 8.46 15.70
N GLY A 74 3.77 9.18 15.51
CA GLY A 74 5.09 8.67 15.84
C GLY A 74 6.16 9.74 15.79
N THR A 75 7.30 9.46 16.39
CA THR A 75 8.48 10.31 16.35
C THR A 75 9.46 9.75 15.33
N PRO A 76 9.83 10.50 14.28
CA PRO A 76 10.82 10.04 13.32
C PRO A 76 12.17 9.85 14.00
N ARG A 77 12.97 8.89 13.53
CA ARG A 77 14.32 8.69 14.06
C ARG A 77 15.18 9.92 13.81
N TYR A 78 16.04 10.23 14.78
CA TYR A 78 17.08 11.23 14.58
C TYR A 78 17.95 10.88 13.37
N ALA A 79 18.54 11.91 12.79
CA ALA A 79 19.38 11.76 11.62
C ALA A 79 20.58 10.86 11.95
N HIS A 80 20.75 9.77 11.20
CA HIS A 80 21.78 8.76 11.42
C HIS A 80 22.47 8.41 10.10
N GLN A 81 23.67 7.83 10.17
CA GLN A 81 24.43 7.48 8.99
C GLN A 81 23.89 6.17 8.40
N GLU A 82 23.53 6.20 7.12
CA GLU A 82 23.21 5.02 6.32
C GLU A 82 24.18 4.92 5.14
N TYR A 83 24.55 3.69 4.79
CA TYR A 83 25.39 3.40 3.64
C TYR A 83 24.53 3.35 2.36
N VAL A 84 24.87 4.15 1.36
CA VAL A 84 24.17 4.20 0.07
C VAL A 84 25.09 3.62 -1.03
N PRO A 85 24.85 2.38 -1.48
CA PRO A 85 25.70 1.71 -2.48
C PRO A 85 25.81 2.47 -3.80
N GLN A 86 24.78 3.24 -4.15
CA GLN A 86 24.75 4.04 -5.38
C GLN A 86 25.74 5.22 -5.31
N LEU A 87 25.98 5.76 -4.11
CA LEU A 87 26.92 6.86 -3.89
C LEU A 87 28.37 6.38 -3.90
N ALA A 88 28.62 5.15 -3.46
CA ALA A 88 29.94 4.50 -3.51
C ALA A 88 30.50 4.40 -4.93
N LYS A 89 29.62 4.33 -5.94
CA LYS A 89 30.02 4.31 -7.36
C LYS A 89 30.47 5.67 -7.87
N VAL A 90 30.15 6.76 -7.16
CA VAL A 90 30.39 8.15 -7.59
C VAL A 90 31.45 8.83 -6.72
N ARG A 91 31.52 8.50 -5.43
CA ARG A 91 32.52 9.00 -4.48
C ARG A 91 33.22 7.81 -3.85
N ALA A 92 34.50 7.64 -4.19
CA ALA A 92 35.28 6.43 -3.91
C ALA A 92 35.46 6.13 -2.41
N GLU A 93 35.24 7.09 -1.50
CA GLU A 93 35.63 6.91 -0.09
C GLU A 93 34.61 7.35 0.98
N ASP A 94 33.44 7.90 0.63
CA ASP A 94 32.39 8.24 1.61
C ASP A 94 30.99 8.00 1.05
N ALA A 95 30.51 6.75 1.17
CA ALA A 95 29.16 6.35 0.79
C ALA A 95 28.16 6.44 1.96
N LEU A 96 28.57 7.06 3.08
CA LEU A 96 27.72 7.29 4.24
C LEU A 96 26.99 8.63 4.06
N VAL A 97 25.67 8.61 4.22
CA VAL A 97 24.83 9.81 4.20
C VAL A 97 24.01 9.89 5.47
N LEU A 98 23.80 11.11 5.95
CA LEU A 98 22.98 11.33 7.12
C LEU A 98 21.50 11.42 6.71
N VAL A 99 20.71 10.43 7.10
CA VAL A 99 19.30 10.31 6.72
C VAL A 99 18.38 10.34 7.92
N SER A 100 17.20 10.90 7.73
CA SER A 100 16.08 10.81 8.66
C SER A 100 14.82 10.71 7.80
N GLN A 101 14.25 9.52 7.73
CA GLN A 101 13.09 9.22 6.91
C GLN A 101 12.25 8.13 7.57
N PHE A 102 10.99 8.07 7.19
CA PHE A 102 10.11 6.95 7.53
C PHE A 102 9.17 6.69 6.36
N MET A 103 8.49 5.56 6.41
CA MET A 103 7.60 5.15 5.34
C MET A 103 6.31 4.61 5.93
N VAL A 104 5.21 4.93 5.27
CA VAL A 104 3.90 4.34 5.55
C VAL A 104 3.35 3.80 4.25
N GLU A 105 2.93 2.55 4.25
CA GLU A 105 2.35 1.91 3.08
C GLU A 105 0.93 1.43 3.36
N LEU A 106 -0.01 1.82 2.51
CA LEU A 106 -1.30 1.15 2.40
C LEU A 106 -1.17 0.06 1.34
N GLN A 107 -1.19 -1.19 1.78
CA GLN A 107 -1.08 -2.35 0.91
C GLN A 107 -2.45 -2.96 0.65
N GLY A 108 -2.66 -3.45 -0.57
CA GLY A 108 -3.79 -4.31 -0.89
C GLY A 108 -3.56 -5.73 -0.37
N LEU A 109 -4.57 -6.59 -0.51
CA LEU A 109 -4.44 -8.00 -0.13
C LEU A 109 -3.53 -8.73 -1.13
N LYS A 110 -2.72 -9.67 -0.61
CA LYS A 110 -1.96 -10.59 -1.44
C LYS A 110 -2.90 -11.61 -2.07
N VAL A 111 -3.13 -11.48 -3.38
CA VAL A 111 -4.07 -12.33 -4.13
C VAL A 111 -3.37 -13.42 -4.95
N VAL A 112 -2.11 -13.19 -5.33
CA VAL A 112 -1.32 -14.08 -6.19
C VAL A 112 -0.14 -14.63 -5.39
N ASN A 113 0.09 -15.94 -5.49
CA ASN A 113 1.24 -16.56 -4.85
C ASN A 113 2.53 -16.20 -5.60
N GLY A 114 3.57 -15.79 -4.85
CA GLY A 114 4.85 -15.36 -5.41
C GLY A 114 4.98 -13.87 -5.78
N GLU A 115 3.90 -13.09 -5.71
CA GLU A 115 3.95 -11.62 -5.85
C GLU A 115 3.78 -10.92 -4.50
N ASP A 116 4.41 -9.75 -4.36
CA ASP A 116 4.16 -8.86 -3.23
C ASP A 116 2.78 -8.19 -3.38
N PRO A 117 2.09 -7.90 -2.27
CA PRO A 117 0.83 -7.16 -2.33
C PRO A 117 1.03 -5.78 -3.01
N PRO A 118 0.03 -5.31 -3.78
CA PRO A 118 0.11 -3.99 -4.41
C PRO A 118 0.18 -2.90 -3.35
N LYS A 119 1.01 -1.88 -3.57
CA LYS A 119 1.12 -0.71 -2.70
C LYS A 119 0.17 0.36 -3.23
N ILE A 120 -1.03 0.44 -2.66
CA ILE A 120 -2.08 1.39 -3.03
C ILE A 120 -1.61 2.81 -2.75
N LEU A 121 -0.91 3.01 -1.64
CA LEU A 121 -0.22 4.25 -1.30
C LEU A 121 1.11 3.88 -0.67
N HIS A 122 2.20 4.36 -1.25
CA HIS A 122 3.51 4.40 -0.62
C HIS A 122 3.82 5.85 -0.29
N LEU A 123 3.91 6.19 1.00
CA LEU A 123 4.23 7.53 1.49
C LEU A 123 5.60 7.48 2.16
N ASN A 124 6.53 8.31 1.68
CA ASN A 124 7.93 8.32 2.13
C ASN A 124 8.38 9.76 2.45
N PRO A 125 8.05 10.26 3.66
CA PRO A 125 8.59 11.53 4.13
C PRO A 125 10.10 11.42 4.41
N ARG A 126 10.88 12.26 3.72
CA ARG A 126 12.32 12.40 3.90
C ARG A 126 12.60 13.73 4.58
N LEU A 127 12.93 13.67 5.88
CA LEU A 127 13.26 14.83 6.69
C LEU A 127 14.74 15.23 6.53
N ARG A 128 15.60 14.28 6.21
CA ARG A 128 17.01 14.50 5.84
C ARG A 128 17.50 13.38 4.95
N GLY A 129 18.46 13.68 4.08
CA GLY A 129 19.11 12.67 3.22
C GLY A 129 18.61 12.64 1.78
N ASP A 130 17.67 13.52 1.40
CA ASP A 130 17.28 13.65 0.00
C ASP A 130 18.36 14.37 -0.82
N TRP A 131 18.46 14.03 -2.11
CA TRP A 131 19.41 14.67 -3.04
C TRP A 131 19.12 16.17 -3.23
N SER A 132 17.88 16.61 -3.01
CA SER A 132 17.51 18.03 -3.04
C SER A 132 18.05 18.82 -1.85
N HIS A 133 18.57 18.13 -0.82
CA HIS A 133 18.93 18.70 0.48
C HIS A 133 17.76 19.41 1.20
N GLN A 134 16.53 19.21 0.74
CA GLN A 134 15.31 19.73 1.33
C GLN A 134 14.48 18.60 1.92
N GLN A 135 13.56 18.98 2.82
CA GLN A 135 12.56 18.06 3.33
C GLN A 135 11.51 17.83 2.23
N VAL A 136 11.29 16.58 1.87
CA VAL A 136 10.39 16.22 0.77
C VAL A 136 9.51 15.06 1.21
N ILE A 137 8.23 15.14 0.87
CA ILE A 137 7.33 13.99 0.92
C ILE A 137 7.24 13.43 -0.49
N GLU A 138 7.70 12.19 -0.66
CA GLU A 138 7.52 11.46 -1.89
C GLU A 138 6.38 10.45 -1.70
N HIS A 139 5.47 10.37 -2.66
CA HIS A 139 4.46 9.33 -2.64
C HIS A 139 4.23 8.73 -4.03
N ASN A 140 3.87 7.46 -4.04
CA ASN A 140 3.68 6.70 -5.26
C ASN A 140 2.71 5.52 -5.04
N THR A 141 2.43 4.80 -6.11
CA THR A 141 1.71 3.52 -6.10
C THR A 141 2.57 2.46 -6.78
N CYS A 142 2.42 1.20 -6.39
CA CYS A 142 3.09 0.06 -7.02
C CYS A 142 2.10 -1.06 -7.29
N TYR A 143 1.95 -1.43 -8.56
CA TYR A 143 1.04 -2.48 -9.00
C TYR A 143 1.80 -3.47 -9.89
N ARG A 144 1.63 -4.78 -9.64
CA ARG A 144 2.36 -5.85 -10.35
C ARG A 144 3.87 -5.60 -10.43
N MET A 145 4.46 -5.23 -9.29
CA MET A 145 5.89 -4.90 -9.15
C MET A 145 6.37 -3.72 -10.01
N GLN A 146 5.45 -2.90 -10.55
CA GLN A 146 5.77 -1.71 -11.33
C GLN A 146 5.34 -0.45 -10.56
N TRP A 147 6.32 0.43 -10.34
CA TRP A 147 6.08 1.73 -9.73
C TRP A 147 5.41 2.69 -10.72
N GLY A 148 4.41 3.42 -10.24
CA GLY A 148 3.80 4.54 -10.96
C GLY A 148 4.73 5.77 -11.04
N ARG A 149 4.18 6.87 -11.55
CA ARG A 149 4.88 8.15 -11.58
C ARG A 149 4.93 8.75 -10.17
N ALA A 150 6.12 8.77 -9.57
CA ALA A 150 6.35 9.39 -8.27
C ALA A 150 5.88 10.85 -8.25
N GLN A 151 5.16 11.22 -7.20
CA GLN A 151 4.77 12.58 -6.90
C GLN A 151 5.60 13.07 -5.72
N ARG A 152 6.09 14.31 -5.79
CA ARG A 152 6.98 14.89 -4.77
C ARG A 152 6.41 16.21 -4.30
N CYS A 153 6.44 16.39 -2.99
CA CYS A 153 5.94 17.55 -2.29
C CYS A 153 7.07 18.16 -1.46
N ASP A 154 7.53 19.33 -1.89
CA ASP A 154 8.65 20.09 -1.31
C ASP A 154 8.19 21.19 -0.34
N GLY A 155 6.87 21.30 -0.10
CA GLY A 155 6.29 22.31 0.77
C GLY A 155 6.02 23.65 0.08
N LEU A 156 6.23 23.74 -1.25
CA LEU A 156 5.85 24.92 -2.02
C LEU A 156 4.36 24.84 -2.40
N PRO A 157 3.58 25.92 -2.19
CA PRO A 157 2.20 25.95 -2.61
C PRO A 157 2.10 25.80 -4.12
N SER A 158 1.19 24.96 -4.57
CA SER A 158 0.88 24.79 -5.98
C SER A 158 0.34 26.08 -6.57
N ARG A 159 0.69 26.36 -7.84
CA ARG A 159 0.04 27.44 -8.60
C ARG A 159 -1.44 27.09 -8.79
N SER A 160 -2.30 28.11 -8.70
CA SER A 160 -3.75 28.02 -8.79
C SER A 160 -4.24 27.80 -10.23
N ASP A 161 -3.74 26.76 -10.90
CA ASP A 161 -4.31 26.34 -12.19
C ASP A 161 -5.38 25.28 -11.89
N ASP A 162 -6.63 25.69 -12.04
CA ASP A 162 -7.87 25.04 -11.57
C ASP A 162 -8.22 23.67 -12.20
N ASP A 163 -7.32 23.02 -12.95
CA ASP A 163 -7.66 21.85 -13.78
C ASP A 163 -6.85 20.57 -13.52
N MET A 164 -6.24 20.41 -12.34
CA MET A 164 -5.51 19.17 -12.03
C MET A 164 -6.17 18.37 -10.90
N LEU A 165 -7.11 17.50 -11.27
CA LEU A 165 -7.67 16.40 -10.46
C LEU A 165 -6.61 15.32 -10.19
N GLY A 166 -5.54 15.69 -9.49
CA GLY A 166 -4.51 14.80 -8.97
C GLY A 166 -4.60 14.74 -7.45
N PHE A 167 -4.44 13.55 -6.87
CA PHE A 167 -4.61 13.28 -5.43
C PHE A 167 -3.77 14.16 -4.48
N CYS A 168 -2.77 14.91 -4.96
CA CYS A 168 -1.88 15.70 -4.09
C CYS A 168 -1.38 17.03 -4.67
N THR A 169 -1.99 17.60 -5.71
CA THR A 169 -1.42 18.79 -6.36
C THR A 169 -1.83 20.13 -5.76
N GLY A 170 -2.69 20.18 -4.73
CA GLY A 170 -3.25 21.44 -4.22
C GLY A 170 -2.76 21.92 -2.85
N ARG A 171 -2.17 21.06 -2.01
CA ARG A 171 -1.88 21.38 -0.59
C ARG A 171 -0.69 20.58 -0.08
N CYS A 172 0.47 20.81 -0.68
CA CYS A 172 1.72 20.36 -0.09
C CYS A 172 2.31 21.53 0.69
N ASP A 173 1.74 21.79 1.87
CA ASP A 173 2.21 22.82 2.79
C ASP A 173 3.53 22.38 3.46
N ARG A 174 4.34 23.35 3.90
CA ARG A 174 5.61 23.09 4.60
C ARG A 174 5.42 22.13 5.78
N ILE A 175 6.30 21.14 5.88
CA ILE A 175 6.52 20.39 7.11
C ILE A 175 6.99 21.37 8.18
N GLY A 176 6.14 21.60 9.19
CA GLY A 176 6.45 22.54 10.27
C GLY A 176 7.60 22.02 11.15
N ASN A 177 8.71 22.72 11.18
CA ASN A 177 9.72 22.54 12.22
C ASN A 177 9.17 23.10 13.54
N LYS A 178 8.70 22.25 14.45
CA LYS A 178 8.62 22.63 15.86
C LYS A 178 10.02 22.50 16.46
N ARG A 179 10.59 23.64 16.88
CA ARG A 179 11.80 23.70 17.71
C ARG A 179 11.51 23.19 19.11
#